data_AF-A0A1N7F065-F1
#
_entry.id   AF-A0A1N7F065-F1
#
_cell.length_a   1.000
_cell.length_b   1.000
_cell.length_c   1.000
_cell.angle_alpha   90.00
_cell.angle_beta   90.00
_cell.angle_gamma   90.00
#
_symmetry.space_group_name_H-M   'P 1'
#
loop_
_entity.id
_entity.type
_entity.pdbx_description
1 polymer ?
#
loop_
_entity_poly.entity_id
_entity_poly.type
_entity_poly.pdbx_seq_one_letter_code
_entity_poly.pdbx_strand_id
1 'polypeptide(L)'
;MPTTRMRTQVTHTAEIEEALRIARLRWPGESPSVLLTHLVLEGARTIEALEPATVAARRRSIDALVGEFAGISPKGYLEELRAEWPE
;
A
#
# COMPACT_ATOMS: atom_id res chain seq x y z
N MET A 1 -21.10 30.79 -3.20
CA MET A 1 -21.05 29.39 -3.69
C MET A 1 -20.86 28.46 -2.49
N PRO A 2 -21.92 27.82 -1.96
CA PRO A 2 -21.74 26.79 -0.95
C PRO A 2 -21.16 25.54 -1.63
N THR A 3 -20.02 25.06 -1.16
CA THR A 3 -19.45 23.79 -1.62
C THR A 3 -20.29 22.64 -1.06
N THR A 4 -20.78 21.72 -1.90
CA THR A 4 -21.58 20.54 -1.49
C THR A 4 -20.78 19.53 -0.65
N ARG A 5 -19.45 19.62 -0.65
CA ARG A 5 -18.59 18.71 0.12
C ARG A 5 -18.58 19.08 1.60
N MET A 6 -18.80 18.08 2.46
CA MET A 6 -18.67 18.21 3.90
C MET A 6 -17.23 18.61 4.28
N ARG A 7 -17.10 19.55 5.23
CA ARG A 7 -15.81 19.93 5.80
C ARG A 7 -15.61 19.19 7.11
N THR A 8 -14.49 18.52 7.24
CA THR A 8 -14.02 17.97 8.53
C THR A 8 -12.97 18.91 9.09
N GLN A 9 -13.18 19.39 10.32
CA GLN A 9 -12.18 20.18 11.05
C GLN A 9 -11.27 19.21 11.81
N VAL A 10 -9.96 19.46 11.76
CA VAL A 10 -8.96 18.67 12.48
C VAL A 10 -8.14 19.62 13.34
N THR A 11 -8.10 19.34 14.64
CA THR A 11 -7.26 20.08 15.58
C THR A 11 -5.84 19.52 15.53
N HIS A 12 -4.84 20.41 15.48
CA HIS A 12 -3.43 20.04 15.49
C HIS A 12 -2.98 19.65 16.90
N THR A 13 -3.36 18.44 17.34
CA THR A 13 -2.82 17.85 18.56
C THR A 13 -1.36 17.45 18.37
N ALA A 14 -0.67 17.07 19.45
CA ALA A 14 0.72 16.63 19.36
C ALA A 14 0.89 15.42 18.40
N GLU A 15 -0.07 14.50 18.40
CA GLU A 15 -0.10 13.33 17.52
C GLU A 15 -0.29 13.73 16.05
N ILE A 16 -1.13 14.73 15.78
CA ILE A 16 -1.33 15.25 14.42
C ILE A 16 -0.06 15.97 13.93
N GLU A 17 0.59 16.76 14.78
CA GLU A 17 1.85 17.42 14.42
C GLU A 17 2.96 16.41 14.14
N GLU A 18 3.04 15.32 14.91
CA GLU A 18 3.98 14.25 14.66
C GLU A 18 3.68 13.51 13.35
N ALA A 19 2.41 13.20 13.08
CA ALA A 19 2.00 12.60 11.81
C ALA A 19 2.36 13.50 10.61
N LEU A 20 2.16 14.82 10.73
CA LEU A 20 2.57 15.79 9.72
C LEU A 20 4.09 15.87 9.56
N ARG A 21 4.86 15.79 10.65
CA ARG A 21 6.33 15.74 10.61
C ARG A 21 6.81 14.53 9.81
N ILE A 22 6.23 13.35 10.06
CA ILE A 22 6.53 12.12 9.32
C ILE A 22 6.12 12.28 7.84
N ALA A 23 4.93 12.82 7.56
CA ALA A 23 4.43 13.02 6.20
C ALA A 23 5.36 13.92 5.37
N ARG A 24 5.93 14.99 5.97
CA ARG A 24 6.89 15.89 5.29
C ARG A 24 8.16 15.20 4.82
N LEU A 25 8.55 14.08 5.43
CA LEU A 25 9.69 13.29 4.96
C LEU A 25 9.42 12.66 3.60
N ARG A 26 8.17 12.28 3.34
CA ARG A 26 7.73 11.68 2.08
C ARG A 26 7.26 12.71 1.05
N TRP A 27 6.61 13.78 1.51
CA TRP A 27 6.08 14.86 0.67
C TRP A 27 6.63 16.21 1.15
N PRO A 28 7.90 16.52 0.82
CA PRO A 28 8.55 17.74 1.30
C PRO A 28 7.94 18.99 0.66
N GLY A 29 7.80 20.06 1.45
CA GLY A 29 7.36 21.37 0.97
C GLY A 29 5.83 21.55 0.83
N GLU A 30 5.04 20.52 1.08
CA GLU A 30 3.58 20.60 1.00
C GLU A 30 2.95 21.22 2.25
N SER A 31 1.75 21.80 2.07
CA SER A 31 1.00 22.40 3.17
C SER A 31 0.38 21.32 4.07
N PRO A 32 0.14 21.62 5.38
CA PRO A 32 -0.46 20.65 6.30
C PRO A 32 -1.78 20.03 5.81
N SER A 33 -2.64 20.80 5.13
CA SER A 33 -3.92 20.27 4.62
C SER A 33 -3.74 19.26 3.49
N VAL A 34 -2.76 19.47 2.62
CA VAL A 34 -2.42 18.52 1.55
C VAL A 34 -1.80 17.25 2.16
N LEU A 35 -0.91 17.41 3.14
CA LEU A 35 -0.33 16.27 3.88
C LEU A 35 -1.40 15.43 4.60
N LEU A 36 -2.38 16.06 5.27
CA LEU A 36 -3.51 15.35 5.87
C LEU A 36 -4.31 14.57 4.82
N THR A 37 -4.48 15.14 3.62
CA THR A 37 -5.16 14.45 2.51
C THR A 37 -4.39 13.20 2.08
N HIS A 38 -3.07 13.31 1.92
CA HIS A 38 -2.22 12.16 1.61
C HIS A 38 -2.30 11.07 2.67
N LEU A 39 -2.18 11.44 3.95
CA LEU A 39 -2.27 10.52 5.08
C LEU A 39 -3.60 9.78 5.13
N VAL A 40 -4.73 10.48 4.93
CA VAL A 40 -6.06 9.86 4.91
C VAL A 40 -6.20 8.84 3.77
N LEU A 41 -5.70 9.18 2.58
CA LEU A 41 -5.77 8.30 1.43
C LEU A 41 -4.84 7.07 1.56
N GLU A 42 -3.63 7.24 2.10
CA GLU A 42 -2.76 6.11 2.42
C GLU A 42 -3.33 5.22 3.53
N GLY A 43 -3.96 5.82 4.55
CA GLY A 43 -4.65 5.10 5.60
C GLY A 43 -5.78 4.22 5.05
N ALA A 44 -6.62 4.78 4.17
CA ALA A 44 -7.68 4.04 3.50
C ALA A 44 -7.13 2.84 2.69
N ARG A 45 -6.10 3.06 1.87
CA ARG A 45 -5.43 1.99 1.11
C ARG A 45 -4.88 0.89 2.02
N THR A 46 -4.29 1.28 3.14
CA THR A 46 -3.72 0.34 4.11
C THR A 46 -4.81 -0.51 4.75
N ILE A 47 -5.93 0.10 5.14
CA ILE A 47 -7.09 -0.61 5.71
C ILE A 47 -7.70 -1.57 4.68
N GLU A 48 -7.92 -1.12 3.44
CA GLU A 48 -8.44 -1.96 2.35
C GLU A 48 -7.55 -3.17 2.06
N ALA A 49 -6.23 -3.00 2.16
CA ALA A 49 -5.27 -4.07 1.96
C ALA A 49 -5.24 -5.09 3.11
N LEU A 50 -5.64 -4.69 4.32
CA LEU A 50 -5.74 -5.56 5.49
C LEU A 50 -7.05 -6.36 5.53
N GLU A 51 -8.06 -5.98 4.75
CA GLU A 51 -9.33 -6.70 4.70
C GLU A 51 -9.12 -8.15 4.20
N PRO A 52 -9.58 -9.18 4.95
CA PRO A 52 -9.34 -10.58 4.62
C PRO A 52 -9.87 -10.98 3.24
N ALA A 53 -10.95 -10.34 2.79
CA ALA A 53 -11.50 -10.55 1.46
C ALA A 53 -10.52 -10.11 0.35
N THR A 54 -9.81 -9.00 0.55
CA THR A 54 -8.79 -8.47 -0.36
C THR A 54 -7.52 -9.29 -0.33
N VAL A 55 -7.07 -9.73 0.85
CA VAL A 55 -5.92 -10.63 1.00
C VAL A 55 -6.20 -11.97 0.33
N ALA A 56 -7.37 -12.56 0.57
CA ALA A 56 -7.77 -13.82 -0.05
C ALA A 56 -8.00 -13.68 -1.55
N ALA A 57 -8.55 -12.55 -2.03
CA ALA A 57 -8.67 -12.27 -3.46
C ALA A 57 -7.30 -12.12 -4.12
N ARG A 58 -6.38 -11.37 -3.51
CA ARG A 58 -5.00 -11.25 -3.99
C ARG A 58 -4.30 -12.60 -4.02
N ARG A 59 -4.46 -13.42 -2.97
CA ARG A 59 -3.88 -14.76 -2.92
C ARG A 59 -4.44 -15.65 -4.02
N ARG A 60 -5.75 -15.67 -4.22
CA ARG A 60 -6.39 -16.40 -5.33
C ARG A 60 -5.90 -15.93 -6.71
N SER A 61 -5.71 -14.63 -6.92
CA SER A 61 -5.16 -14.12 -8.19
C SER A 61 -3.71 -14.52 -8.40
N ILE A 62 -2.88 -14.53 -7.35
CA ILE A 62 -1.51 -15.05 -7.42
C ILE A 62 -1.53 -16.55 -7.70
N ASP A 63 -2.35 -17.33 -7.00
CA ASP A 63 -2.46 -18.78 -7.20
C ASP A 63 -2.96 -19.12 -8.62
N ALA A 64 -3.91 -18.35 -9.16
CA ALA A 64 -4.38 -18.50 -10.53
C ALA A 64 -3.29 -18.20 -11.57
N LEU A 65 -2.53 -17.12 -11.38
CA LEU A 65 -1.40 -16.78 -12.23
C LEU A 65 -0.29 -17.86 -12.14
N VAL A 66 0.03 -18.32 -10.93
CA VAL A 66 0.99 -19.43 -10.76
C VAL A 66 0.50 -20.69 -11.46
N GLY A 67 -0.79 -21.01 -11.39
CA GLY A 67 -1.40 -22.13 -12.10
C GLY A 67 -1.32 -22.01 -13.62
N GLU A 68 -1.57 -20.81 -14.16
CA GLU A 68 -1.46 -20.53 -15.60
C GLU A 68 -0.02 -20.68 -16.12
N PHE A 69 0.97 -20.36 -15.29
CA PHE A 69 2.40 -20.43 -15.62
C PHE A 69 3.08 -21.72 -15.14
N ALA A 70 2.36 -22.63 -14.47
CA ALA A 70 2.90 -23.85 -13.85
C ALA A 70 3.53 -24.85 -14.85
N GLY A 71 3.26 -24.68 -16.15
CA GLY A 71 3.84 -25.50 -17.22
C GLY A 71 4.99 -24.84 -17.98
N ILE A 72 5.34 -23.58 -17.68
CA ILE A 72 6.37 -22.84 -18.44
C ILE A 72 7.77 -23.17 -17.95
N SER A 73 7.92 -23.43 -16.65
CA SER A 73 9.20 -23.85 -16.09
C SER A 73 9.33 -25.38 -16.11
N PRO A 74 10.38 -25.94 -16.73
CA PRO A 74 10.67 -27.37 -16.66
C PRO A 74 10.80 -27.84 -15.21
N LYS A 75 10.44 -29.10 -14.97
CA LYS A 75 10.63 -29.73 -13.65
C LYS A 75 12.13 -29.68 -13.29
N GLY A 76 12.48 -29.14 -12.13
CA GLY A 76 13.86 -29.00 -11.68
C GLY A 76 14.50 -27.63 -11.99
N TYR A 77 13.86 -26.79 -12.81
CA TYR A 77 14.42 -25.52 -13.27
C TYR A 77 14.75 -24.55 -12.12
N LEU A 78 13.91 -24.48 -11.09
CA LEU A 78 14.15 -23.59 -9.95
C LEU A 78 15.24 -24.12 -9.02
N GLU A 79 15.38 -25.43 -8.89
CA GLU A 79 16.45 -26.07 -8.15
C GLU A 79 17.81 -25.86 -8.83
N GLU A 80 17.86 -26.00 -10.16
CA GLU A 80 19.04 -25.73 -10.98
C GLU A 80 19.43 -24.25 -10.90
N LEU A 81 18.47 -23.33 -11.05
CA LEU A 81 18.72 -21.89 -10.98
C LEU A 81 19.23 -21.45 -9.59
N ARG A 82 18.72 -22.05 -8.51
CA ARG A 82 19.20 -21.76 -7.15
C ARG A 82 20.60 -22.30 -6.89
N ALA A 83 20.98 -23.40 -7.53
CA ALA A 83 22.34 -23.95 -7.41
C ALA A 83 23.40 -23.06 -8.08
N GLU A 84 23.00 -22.18 -9.01
CA GLU A 84 23.89 -21.23 -9.69
C GLU A 84 24.16 -19.94 -8.90
N TRP A 85 23.44 -19.68 -7.80
CA TRP A 85 23.73 -18.53 -6.94
C TRP A 85 24.64 -18.94 -5.77
N PRO A 86 25.83 -18.31 -5.63
CA PRO A 86 26.63 -18.46 -4.43
C PRO A 86 25.93 -17.78 -3.25
N GLU A 87 26.11 -18.32 -2.04
CA GLU A 87 25.53 -17.83 -0.77
C GLU A 87 25.73 -16.33 -0.54
#